data_AF-A0AAD6WII5-F1
#
_entry.id   AF-A0AAD6WII5-F1
#
_cell.length_a   1.000
_cell.length_b   1.000
_cell.length_c   1.000
_cell.angle_alpha   90.00
_cell.angle_beta   90.00
_cell.angle_gamma   90.00
#
_symmetry.space_group_name_H-M   'P 1'
#
loop_
_entity.id
_entity.type
_entity.pdbx_description
1 polymer ?
#
loop_
_entity_poly.entity_id
_entity_poly.type
_entity_poly.pdbx_seq_one_letter_code
_entity_poly.pdbx_strand_id
1 'polypeptide(L)'
;MALIIFLAFALLLHGALGELICEQLPVDLCAYSIATSGQRCLLENYEEKDGTVKYQCKTTEIFVDTLNEWIESDECVSSCGLHRETIGVSSDTLLQPQFLAKLCSDECYQACPNIVDLYSNMALGEGIHLHFFICHQ
;
A
#
# COMPACT_ATOMS: atom_id res chain seq x y z
N MET A 1 23.79 34.51 -19.12
CA MET A 1 22.33 34.51 -18.89
C MET A 1 21.77 33.08 -18.89
N ALA A 2 21.98 32.29 -19.95
CA ALA A 2 21.52 30.89 -20.01
C ALA A 2 22.08 29.98 -18.89
N LEU A 3 23.35 30.14 -18.52
CA LEU A 3 24.00 29.32 -17.48
C LEU A 3 23.39 29.53 -16.08
N ILE A 4 22.97 30.77 -15.76
CA ILE A 4 22.34 31.12 -14.47
C ILE A 4 20.91 30.56 -14.40
N ILE A 5 20.18 30.60 -15.52
CA ILE A 5 18.83 30.01 -15.63
C ILE A 5 18.91 28.49 -15.48
N PHE A 6 19.89 27.84 -16.13
CA PHE A 6 20.11 26.40 -16.00
C PHE A 6 20.49 25.99 -14.56
N LEU A 7 21.35 26.77 -13.90
CA LEU A 7 21.74 26.51 -12.50
C LEU A 7 20.58 26.72 -11.52
N ALA A 8 19.75 27.75 -11.74
CA ALA A 8 18.55 28.00 -10.94
C ALA A 8 17.50 26.90 -11.14
N PHE A 9 17.32 26.40 -12.36
CA PHE A 9 16.43 25.27 -12.65
C PHE A 9 16.94 23.98 -12.00
N ALA A 10 18.25 23.71 -12.08
CA ALA A 10 18.87 22.59 -11.39
C ALA A 10 18.66 22.67 -9.88
N LEU A 11 18.84 23.83 -9.24
CA LEU A 11 18.62 24.01 -7.80
C LEU A 11 17.16 23.80 -7.38
N LEU A 12 16.18 24.16 -8.22
CA LEU A 12 14.76 23.87 -7.97
C LEU A 12 14.44 22.36 -8.05
N LEU A 13 15.16 21.62 -8.88
CA LEU A 13 15.04 20.16 -9.00
C LEU A 13 15.65 19.38 -7.82
N HIS A 14 16.53 19.99 -7.00
CA HIS A 14 17.12 19.34 -5.82
C HIS A 14 16.20 19.35 -4.58
N GLY A 15 14.97 19.87 -4.70
CA GLY A 15 14.11 20.21 -3.56
C GLY A 15 13.02 19.20 -3.17
N ALA A 16 12.93 18.02 -3.80
CA ALA A 16 11.88 17.04 -3.48
C ALA A 16 12.42 15.63 -3.19
N LEU A 17 13.57 15.53 -2.50
CA LEU A 17 13.93 14.29 -1.80
C LEU A 17 13.14 14.27 -0.49
N GLY A 18 11.82 14.02 -0.60
CA GLY A 18 10.97 13.75 0.56
C GLY A 18 11.06 12.28 0.90
N GLU A 19 11.41 11.95 2.14
CA GLU A 19 11.27 10.58 2.63
C GLU A 19 9.78 10.26 2.80
N LEU A 20 9.33 9.13 2.28
CA LEU A 20 7.97 8.64 2.49
C LEU A 20 7.90 7.97 3.86
N ILE A 21 7.28 8.68 4.80
CA ILE A 21 7.07 8.26 6.19
C ILE A 21 5.57 8.02 6.40
N CYS A 22 5.18 6.82 6.84
CA CYS A 22 3.77 6.45 6.95
C CYS A 22 2.97 7.43 7.81
N GLU A 23 3.52 7.85 8.95
CA GLU A 23 2.87 8.76 9.91
C GLU A 23 2.60 10.17 9.33
N GLN A 24 3.22 10.51 8.20
CA GLN A 24 3.05 11.78 7.49
C GLN A 24 2.14 11.66 6.26
N LEU A 25 1.72 10.45 5.90
CA LEU A 25 0.80 10.24 4.78
C LEU A 25 -0.60 10.71 5.15
N PRO A 26 -1.33 11.31 4.19
CA PRO A 26 -2.75 11.52 4.37
C PRO A 26 -3.48 10.16 4.40
N VAL A 27 -4.64 10.14 5.05
CA VAL A 27 -5.40 8.91 5.34
C VAL A 27 -5.71 8.11 4.07
N ASP A 28 -6.04 8.79 2.99
CA ASP A 28 -6.37 8.23 1.67
C ASP A 28 -5.17 7.67 0.90
N LEU A 29 -3.93 7.91 1.37
CA LEU A 29 -2.72 7.31 0.80
C LEU A 29 -2.03 6.36 1.78
N CYS A 30 -2.58 6.13 2.96
CA CYS A 30 -1.93 5.32 3.98
C CYS A 30 -1.99 3.81 3.66
N ALA A 31 -3.19 3.28 3.43
CA ALA A 31 -3.37 1.85 3.23
C ALA A 31 -2.63 1.37 1.98
N TYR A 32 -1.93 0.25 2.11
CA TYR A 32 -1.15 -0.39 1.03
C TYR A 32 0.03 0.45 0.51
N SER A 33 0.57 1.35 1.32
CA SER A 33 1.81 2.07 1.01
C SER A 33 3.04 1.43 1.66
N ILE A 34 4.22 1.74 1.12
CA ILE A 34 5.50 1.29 1.64
C ILE A 34 6.38 2.52 1.89
N ALA A 35 6.83 2.67 3.13
CA ALA A 35 7.77 3.69 3.55
C ALA A 35 9.09 3.62 2.77
N THR A 36 9.85 4.71 2.75
CA THR A 36 11.23 4.70 2.22
C THR A 36 12.11 3.70 3.00
N SER A 37 11.79 3.40 4.26
CA SER A 37 12.44 2.36 5.07
C SER A 37 12.15 0.92 4.60
N GLY A 38 11.27 0.72 3.62
CA GLY A 38 10.85 -0.58 3.10
C GLY A 38 9.75 -1.26 3.93
N GLN A 39 9.22 -0.59 4.94
CA GLN A 39 8.16 -1.12 5.80
C GLN A 39 6.77 -0.76 5.27
N ARG A 40 5.79 -1.65 5.44
CA ARG A 40 4.40 -1.34 5.07
C ARG A 40 3.76 -0.34 6.00
N CYS A 41 2.91 0.52 5.44
CA CYS A 41 2.02 1.40 6.17
C CYS A 41 0.67 0.72 6.46
N LEU A 42 0.10 1.01 7.63
CA LEU A 42 -1.18 0.49 8.08
C LEU A 42 -2.06 1.63 8.57
N LEU A 43 -3.29 1.68 8.07
CA LEU A 43 -4.30 2.60 8.57
C LEU A 43 -4.97 1.98 9.80
N GLU A 44 -4.93 2.71 10.91
CA GLU A 44 -5.59 2.35 12.16
C GLU A 44 -6.61 3.41 12.55
N ASN A 45 -7.59 3.00 13.35
CA ASN A 45 -8.46 3.92 14.05
C ASN A 45 -8.20 3.90 15.56
N TYR A 46 -8.50 5.00 16.22
CA TYR A 46 -8.48 5.11 17.68
C TYR A 46 -9.62 6.00 18.16
N GLU A 47 -10.06 5.76 19.39
CA GLU A 47 -11.13 6.53 20.02
C GLU A 47 -10.52 7.62 20.92
N GLU A 48 -10.93 8.86 20.71
CA GLU A 48 -10.60 9.98 21.59
C GLU A 48 -11.46 9.94 22.88
N LYS A 49 -11.06 10.71 23.89
CA LYS A 49 -11.75 10.73 25.20
C LYS A 49 -13.22 11.16 25.12
N ASP A 50 -13.61 11.85 24.05
CA ASP A 50 -14.97 12.30 23.79
C ASP A 50 -15.82 11.30 22.97
N GLY A 51 -15.25 10.14 22.63
CA GLY A 51 -15.89 9.11 21.80
C GLY A 51 -15.72 9.33 20.30
N THR A 52 -14.98 10.36 19.87
CA THR A 52 -14.70 10.60 18.45
C THR A 52 -13.71 9.57 17.92
N VAL A 53 -14.07 8.87 16.84
CA VAL A 53 -13.15 7.99 16.12
C VAL A 53 -12.25 8.81 15.20
N LYS A 54 -10.94 8.65 15.36
CA LYS A 54 -9.91 9.24 14.52
C LYS A 54 -9.13 8.16 13.80
N TYR A 55 -8.40 8.59 12.78
CA TYR A 55 -7.58 7.73 11.94
C TYR A 55 -6.12 8.15 12.07
N GLN A 56 -5.22 7.17 12.03
CA GLN A 56 -3.78 7.40 12.01
C GLN A 56 -3.13 6.39 11.09
N CYS A 57 -2.10 6.84 10.38
CA CYS A 57 -1.25 5.95 9.61
C CYS A 57 -0.04 5.55 10.46
N LYS A 58 0.33 4.27 10.43
CA LYS A 58 1.50 3.76 11.15
C LYS A 58 2.39 2.92 10.27
N THR A 59 3.68 2.99 10.53
CA THR A 59 4.67 2.07 9.99
C THR A 59 4.59 0.73 10.73
N THR A 60 4.53 -0.36 9.98
CA THR A 60 4.52 -1.73 10.54
C THR A 60 5.93 -2.31 10.63
N GLU A 61 6.07 -3.45 11.30
CA GLU A 61 7.33 -4.22 11.34
C GLU A 61 7.51 -5.15 10.13
N ILE A 62 6.60 -5.09 9.14
CA ILE A 62 6.61 -5.94 7.96
C ILE A 62 7.41 -5.26 6.85
N PHE A 63 8.60 -5.78 6.58
CA PHE A 63 9.47 -5.33 5.49
C PHE A 63 9.06 -5.96 4.15
N VAL A 64 9.18 -5.17 3.09
CA VAL A 64 8.98 -5.61 1.71
C VAL A 64 10.34 -5.69 1.04
N ASP A 65 10.65 -6.84 0.45
CA ASP A 65 12.00 -7.13 -0.06
C ASP A 65 12.36 -6.33 -1.33
N THR A 66 11.37 -6.03 -2.18
CA THR A 66 11.60 -5.54 -3.55
C THR A 66 11.10 -4.13 -3.82
N LEU A 67 10.26 -3.58 -2.96
CA LEU A 67 9.62 -2.28 -3.13
C LEU A 67 9.96 -1.38 -1.94
N ASN A 68 10.26 -0.12 -2.22
CA ASN A 68 10.39 0.95 -1.24
C ASN A 68 9.73 2.20 -1.82
N GLU A 69 9.30 3.12 -0.94
CA GLU A 69 8.71 4.40 -1.37
C GLU A 69 7.57 4.22 -2.39
N TRP A 70 6.67 3.25 -2.12
CA TRP A 70 5.67 2.79 -3.07
C TRP A 70 4.25 3.12 -2.61
N ILE A 71 3.45 3.70 -3.49
CA ILE A 71 2.01 3.94 -3.29
C ILE A 71 1.29 3.39 -4.51
N GLU A 72 0.42 2.40 -4.31
CA GLU A 72 -0.43 1.89 -5.39
C GLU A 72 -1.35 2.99 -5.95
N SER A 73 -1.82 2.88 -7.20
CA SER A 73 -2.79 3.82 -7.75
C SER A 73 -4.23 3.49 -7.29
N ASP A 74 -5.15 4.44 -7.40
CA ASP A 74 -6.57 4.19 -7.05
C ASP A 74 -7.22 3.16 -7.97
N GLU A 75 -6.83 3.16 -9.25
CA GLU A 75 -7.24 2.14 -10.23
C GLU A 75 -6.76 0.75 -9.80
N CYS A 76 -5.52 0.66 -9.33
CA CYS A 76 -4.99 -0.59 -8.81
C CYS A 76 -5.77 -1.07 -7.58
N VAL A 77 -5.92 -0.21 -6.55
CA VAL A 77 -6.64 -0.55 -5.32
C VAL A 77 -8.07 -1.03 -5.61
N SER A 78 -8.79 -0.30 -6.49
CA SER A 78 -10.16 -0.65 -6.86
C SER A 78 -10.26 -1.90 -7.74
N SER A 79 -9.29 -2.16 -8.62
CA SER A 79 -9.23 -3.39 -9.42
C SER A 79 -9.09 -4.64 -8.55
N CYS A 80 -8.35 -4.54 -7.45
CA CYS A 80 -8.24 -5.58 -6.43
C CYS A 80 -9.47 -5.70 -5.51
N GLY A 81 -10.49 -4.87 -5.69
CA GLY A 81 -11.69 -4.85 -4.84
C GLY A 81 -11.44 -4.30 -3.43
N LEU A 82 -10.43 -3.43 -3.28
CA LEU A 82 -10.04 -2.81 -2.01
C LEU A 82 -10.41 -1.32 -1.99
N HIS A 83 -10.27 -0.72 -0.81
CA HIS A 83 -10.52 0.71 -0.57
C HIS A 83 -9.36 1.36 0.16
N ARG A 84 -9.14 2.66 -0.06
CA ARG A 84 -8.05 3.42 0.60
C ARG A 84 -8.28 3.59 2.09
N GLU A 85 -9.53 3.62 2.51
CA GLU A 85 -9.94 3.74 3.91
C GLU A 85 -9.98 2.38 4.63
N THR A 86 -9.33 1.35 4.07
CA THR A 86 -9.27 0.03 4.71
C THR A 86 -8.47 0.12 6.00
N ILE A 87 -9.17 -0.07 7.13
CA ILE A 87 -8.59 -0.07 8.47
C ILE A 87 -8.12 -1.49 8.78
N GLY A 88 -6.84 -1.64 9.10
CA GLY A 88 -6.26 -2.96 9.31
C GLY A 88 -6.25 -3.82 8.05
N VAL A 89 -5.61 -4.99 8.11
CA VAL A 89 -5.70 -6.01 7.06
C VAL A 89 -5.79 -7.37 7.75
N SER A 90 -6.76 -8.22 7.35
CA SER A 90 -6.96 -9.56 7.90
C SER A 90 -6.89 -10.64 6.83
N SER A 91 -6.33 -11.80 7.19
CA SER A 91 -6.26 -12.99 6.33
C SER A 91 -7.64 -13.57 6.07
N ASP A 92 -8.63 -13.32 6.94
CA ASP A 92 -10.02 -13.72 6.75
C ASP A 92 -10.63 -13.19 5.44
N THR A 93 -10.11 -12.07 4.93
CA THR A 93 -10.55 -11.50 3.64
C THR A 93 -10.31 -12.49 2.49
N LEU A 94 -9.28 -13.33 2.57
CA LEU A 94 -8.97 -14.36 1.57
C LEU A 94 -10.06 -15.45 1.49
N LEU A 95 -10.86 -15.62 2.55
CA LEU A 95 -11.97 -16.59 2.56
C LEU A 95 -13.19 -16.09 1.78
N GLN A 96 -13.21 -14.82 1.37
CA GLN A 96 -14.32 -14.20 0.66
C GLN A 96 -14.16 -14.42 -0.86
N PRO A 97 -15.01 -15.22 -1.51
CA PRO A 97 -14.84 -15.57 -2.93
C PRO A 97 -14.85 -14.35 -3.86
N GLN A 98 -15.65 -13.33 -3.53
CA GLN A 98 -15.73 -12.10 -4.31
C GLN A 98 -14.43 -11.28 -4.27
N PHE A 99 -13.78 -11.22 -3.11
CA PHE A 99 -12.49 -10.55 -2.97
C PHE A 99 -11.42 -11.33 -3.72
N LEU A 100 -11.41 -12.65 -3.54
CA LEU A 100 -10.47 -13.54 -4.18
C LEU A 100 -10.51 -13.44 -5.70
N ALA A 101 -11.71 -13.42 -6.29
CA ALA A 101 -11.90 -13.23 -7.73
C ALA A 101 -11.36 -11.88 -8.23
N LYS A 102 -11.45 -10.82 -7.42
CA LYS A 102 -10.89 -9.49 -7.75
C LYS A 102 -9.37 -9.45 -7.60
N LEU A 103 -8.84 -10.01 -6.51
CA LEU A 103 -7.40 -10.15 -6.29
C LEU A 103 -6.71 -10.95 -7.41
N CYS A 104 -7.41 -11.96 -7.93
CA CYS A 104 -6.93 -12.82 -9.01
C CYS A 104 -7.26 -12.33 -10.43
N SER A 105 -7.94 -11.19 -10.58
CA SER A 105 -8.16 -10.58 -11.90
C SER A 105 -6.84 -10.12 -12.50
N ASP A 106 -6.71 -10.13 -13.82
CA ASP A 106 -5.49 -9.68 -14.50
C ASP A 106 -5.19 -8.20 -14.17
N GLU A 107 -6.24 -7.39 -14.03
CA GLU A 107 -6.14 -5.97 -13.69
C GLU A 107 -5.52 -5.74 -12.30
N CYS A 108 -5.78 -6.62 -11.33
CA CYS A 108 -5.12 -6.55 -10.02
C CYS A 108 -3.77 -7.28 -10.05
N TYR A 109 -3.76 -8.55 -10.47
CA TYR A 109 -2.62 -9.44 -10.29
C TYR A 109 -1.36 -8.97 -11.02
N GLN A 110 -1.53 -8.31 -12.18
CA GLN A 110 -0.41 -7.81 -12.98
C GLN A 110 -0.07 -6.33 -12.72
N ALA A 111 -1.00 -5.53 -12.21
CA ALA A 111 -0.81 -4.08 -12.07
C ALA A 111 -0.60 -3.61 -10.62
N CYS A 112 -0.79 -4.48 -9.62
CA CYS A 112 -0.78 -4.14 -8.20
C CYS A 112 0.26 -4.92 -7.39
N PRO A 113 1.56 -4.70 -7.63
CA PRO A 113 2.61 -5.56 -7.07
C PRO A 113 2.62 -5.60 -5.54
N ASN A 114 2.37 -4.48 -4.83
CA ASN A 114 2.39 -4.48 -3.36
C ASN A 114 1.17 -5.18 -2.77
N ILE A 115 -0.03 -4.96 -3.33
CA ILE A 115 -1.26 -5.63 -2.84
C ILE A 115 -1.17 -7.13 -3.07
N VAL A 116 -0.72 -7.55 -4.25
CA VAL A 116 -0.55 -8.97 -4.59
C VAL A 116 0.48 -9.62 -3.67
N ASP A 117 1.62 -8.96 -3.42
CA ASP A 117 2.63 -9.43 -2.48
C ASP A 117 2.07 -9.55 -1.05
N LEU A 118 1.31 -8.55 -0.59
CA LEU A 118 0.72 -8.55 0.74
C LEU A 118 -0.17 -9.77 0.97
N TYR A 119 -1.16 -9.96 0.10
CA TYR A 119 -2.10 -11.07 0.25
C TYR A 119 -1.48 -12.43 -0.06
N SER A 120 -0.46 -12.49 -0.93
CA SER A 120 0.32 -13.71 -1.14
C SER A 120 1.08 -14.10 0.12
N ASN A 121 1.76 -13.16 0.78
CA ASN A 121 2.48 -13.42 2.02
C ASN A 121 1.55 -13.78 3.18
N MET A 122 0.35 -13.17 3.25
CA MET A 122 -0.67 -13.57 4.20
C MET A 122 -1.17 -14.99 3.95
N ALA A 123 -1.49 -15.34 2.69
CA ALA A 123 -1.90 -16.70 2.32
C ALA A 123 -0.82 -17.73 2.67
N LEU A 124 0.45 -17.42 2.39
CA LEU A 124 1.60 -18.26 2.76
C LEU A 124 1.70 -18.48 4.27
N GLY A 125 1.44 -17.44 5.07
CA GLY A 125 1.36 -17.52 6.53
C GLY A 125 0.26 -18.47 7.03
N GLU A 126 -0.84 -18.57 6.28
CA GLU A 126 -1.93 -19.53 6.51
C GLU A 126 -1.66 -20.92 5.91
N GLY A 127 -0.51 -21.14 5.27
CA GLY A 127 -0.15 -22.39 4.60
C GLY A 127 -0.78 -22.59 3.22
N ILE A 128 -1.28 -21.51 2.59
CA ILE A 128 -1.94 -21.52 1.28
C ILE A 128 -1.05 -20.82 0.25
N HIS A 129 -0.88 -21.43 -0.93
CA HIS A 129 -0.20 -20.78 -2.06
C HIS A 129 -1.21 -20.13 -3.02
N LEU A 130 -1.28 -18.79 -3.01
CA LEU A 130 -2.25 -18.01 -3.77
C LEU A 130 -2.21 -18.29 -5.29
N HIS A 131 -1.00 -18.32 -5.87
CA HIS A 131 -0.84 -18.58 -7.31
C HIS A 131 -1.27 -19.99 -7.71
N PHE A 132 -0.89 -21.02 -6.94
CA PHE A 132 -1.12 -22.41 -7.35
C PHE A 132 -2.54 -22.91 -7.06
N PHE A 133 -3.20 -22.43 -6.01
CA PHE A 133 -4.48 -22.96 -5.57
C PHE A 133 -5.68 -22.05 -5.80
N ILE A 134 -5.48 -20.74 -6.00
CA ILE A 134 -6.56 -19.76 -5.84
C ILE A 134 -6.86 -18.98 -7.12
N CYS A 135 -5.85 -18.49 -7.86
CA CYS A 135 -6.08 -17.64 -9.03
C CYS A 135 -6.18 -18.38 -10.38
N HIS A 136 -5.99 -19.70 -10.38
CA HIS A 136 -5.96 -20.53 -11.61
C HIS A 136 -7.11 -21.53 -11.73
N GLN A 137 -8.14 -21.41 -10.88
CA GLN A 137 -9.33 -22.26 -10.90
C GLN A 137 -10.48 -21.66 -11.71
#